data_AF-A0A9R1AV87-F1
#
_entry.id   AF-A0A9R1AV87-F1
#
_cell.length_a   1.000
_cell.length_b   1.000
_cell.length_c   1.000
_cell.angle_alpha   90.00
_cell.angle_beta   90.00
_cell.angle_gamma   90.00
#
_symmetry.space_group_name_H-M   'P 1'
#
loop_
_entity.id
_entity.type
_entity.pdbx_description
1 polymer ?
#
loop_
_entity_poly.entity_id
_entity_poly.type
_entity_poly.pdbx_seq_one_letter_code
_entity_poly.pdbx_strand_id
1 'polypeptide(L)'
;MFPNGTCRPLPRREESCFVMAGEEEVQVVESCFVMPAAATPGRALRLSPLDLMLANKGHTPLVHFYRRCGSVGTTKDDFFDVARLKTALGKALVAFYPLAGRLRPDAKGKLEIDCNGEGLPFLVARSRLTADDFRDFKPSPRLRRLFVPLVDDSAGILCAIQVTFLKCGGVVLGTATHHGAVDGTAAFHFFRTWSAFSRDGDRAVVNLPYHDRTRLCARDPPIVHPDALSTFFPKIILSRTLGPVVNEVFTLQKDQVSTLKHICGGASVRTFSVVSAHVWQCMCLARRLPPNSTTRLAFVANIRRSMMPPLPDGYFGNALINLSVADEARRIALGELAYIARRIRDTISRVNDELVHSAVDYLELALTKTDNSTALGSLPATDMRMVSWLGMPFYDLDFSWGKPLATLCAESNRGGFAHLLESVQGDGSVRVIMCIEAAVLKEFECLFYAKSGAMMYSKF
;
A
#
# COMPACT_ATOMS: atom_id res chain seq x y z
N MET A 1 35.20 -9.59 2.92
CA MET A 1 35.12 -9.94 4.35
C MET A 1 34.07 -9.02 4.95
N PHE A 2 32.88 -9.53 5.26
CA PHE A 2 31.81 -8.70 5.82
C PHE A 2 32.16 -8.36 7.29
N PRO A 3 32.32 -7.09 7.66
CA PRO A 3 32.43 -6.72 9.07
C PRO A 3 31.01 -6.73 9.65
N ASN A 4 30.85 -7.36 10.81
CA ASN A 4 29.62 -7.59 11.57
C ASN A 4 28.72 -8.70 11.01
N GLY A 5 28.45 -9.72 11.84
CA GLY A 5 27.65 -10.92 11.54
C GLY A 5 26.15 -10.70 11.27
N THR A 6 25.75 -9.53 10.76
CA THR A 6 24.37 -9.17 10.44
C THR A 6 23.93 -9.59 9.04
N CYS A 7 24.86 -9.97 8.16
CA CYS A 7 24.55 -10.34 6.78
C CYS A 7 25.09 -11.71 6.40
N ARG A 8 24.23 -12.54 5.80
CA ARG A 8 24.60 -13.84 5.21
C ARG A 8 24.45 -13.76 3.69
N PRO A 9 25.43 -14.24 2.89
CA PRO A 9 25.26 -14.32 1.43
C PRO A 9 24.02 -15.15 1.07
N LEU A 10 23.33 -14.77 0.00
CA LEU A 10 22.26 -15.60 -0.58
C LEU A 10 22.87 -16.92 -1.11
N PRO A 11 22.39 -18.10 -0.67
CA PRO A 11 22.76 -19.38 -1.27
C PRO A 11 22.41 -19.40 -2.76
N ARG A 12 23.21 -20.04 -3.62
CA ARG A 12 22.94 -20.14 -5.07
C ARG A 12 21.55 -20.68 -5.45
N ARG A 13 20.92 -21.49 -4.59
CA ARG A 13 19.54 -21.99 -4.78
C ARG A 13 18.47 -20.96 -4.42
N GLU A 14 18.76 -20.05 -3.50
CA GLU A 14 17.88 -18.95 -3.14
C GLU A 14 18.12 -17.73 -4.03
N GLU A 15 19.32 -17.58 -4.61
CA GLU A 15 19.56 -16.65 -5.73
C GLU A 15 18.63 -16.94 -6.91
N SER A 16 18.25 -18.20 -7.18
CA SER A 16 17.25 -18.48 -8.22
C SER A 16 15.81 -18.09 -7.84
N CYS A 17 15.50 -17.97 -6.54
CA CYS A 17 14.21 -17.43 -6.06
C CYS A 17 14.12 -15.91 -6.22
N PHE A 18 15.24 -15.23 -6.44
CA PHE A 18 15.30 -13.82 -6.82
C PHE A 18 15.81 -13.75 -8.24
N VAL A 19 14.92 -13.70 -9.23
CA VAL A 19 15.34 -13.57 -10.64
C VAL A 19 16.26 -12.36 -10.75
N MET A 20 17.55 -12.62 -10.96
CA MET A 20 18.57 -11.61 -11.16
C MET A 20 18.25 -10.95 -12.50
N ALA A 21 17.52 -9.83 -12.45
CA ALA A 21 17.25 -9.03 -13.62
C ALA A 21 18.57 -8.44 -14.11
N GLY A 22 19.28 -9.18 -14.95
CA GLY A 22 20.29 -8.63 -15.86
C GLY A 22 19.58 -7.93 -17.01
N GLU A 23 18.90 -6.82 -16.72
CA GLU A 23 18.43 -5.90 -17.76
C GLU A 23 19.55 -4.87 -18.00
N GLU A 24 19.74 -4.41 -19.24
CA GLU A 24 20.80 -3.45 -19.61
C GLU A 24 20.79 -2.12 -18.80
N GLU A 25 19.71 -1.87 -18.06
CA GLU A 25 19.46 -0.65 -17.29
C GLU A 25 19.79 -0.74 -15.78
N VAL A 26 19.67 -1.92 -15.16
CA VAL A 26 19.92 -2.12 -13.71
C VAL A 26 20.72 -3.40 -13.49
N GLN A 27 21.82 -3.28 -12.75
CA GLN A 27 22.69 -4.38 -12.40
C GLN A 27 22.75 -4.56 -10.89
N VAL A 28 22.33 -5.73 -10.39
CA VAL A 28 22.54 -6.12 -9.00
C VAL A 28 24.03 -6.40 -8.79
N VAL A 29 24.63 -5.73 -7.79
CA VAL A 29 26.06 -5.81 -7.47
C VAL A 29 26.31 -6.52 -6.13
N GLU A 30 25.31 -6.59 -5.27
CA GLU A 30 25.37 -7.30 -4.00
C GLU A 30 24.00 -7.86 -3.63
N SER A 31 23.99 -9.06 -3.06
CA SER A 31 22.79 -9.72 -2.56
C SER A 31 23.11 -10.44 -1.24
N CYS A 32 22.27 -10.25 -0.22
CA CYS A 32 22.43 -10.92 1.08
C CYS A 32 21.09 -11.02 1.83
N PHE A 33 21.03 -11.87 2.84
CA PHE A 33 20.03 -11.77 3.89
C PHE A 33 20.53 -10.88 5.01
N VAL A 34 19.68 -9.96 5.47
CA VAL A 34 19.92 -9.19 6.70
C VAL A 34 19.13 -9.84 7.83
N MET A 35 19.87 -10.30 8.83
CA MET A 35 19.34 -11.01 9.99
C MET A 35 19.00 -10.03 11.12
N PRO A 36 18.10 -10.39 12.05
CA PRO A 36 17.96 -9.65 13.30
C PRO A 36 19.31 -9.54 14.02
N ALA A 37 19.62 -8.35 14.56
CA ALA A 37 20.90 -8.07 15.21
C ALA A 37 21.07 -8.76 16.58
N ALA A 38 19.99 -9.33 17.13
CA ALA A 38 19.95 -10.06 18.38
C ALA A 38 18.96 -11.23 18.26
N ALA A 39 19.02 -12.17 19.21
CA ALA A 39 18.10 -13.29 19.27
C ALA A 39 16.64 -12.81 19.36
N THR A 40 15.76 -13.41 18.57
CA THR A 40 14.33 -13.09 18.51
C THR A 40 13.48 -14.30 18.91
N PRO A 41 12.21 -14.11 19.33
CA PRO A 41 11.33 -15.22 19.65
C PRO A 41 11.12 -16.17 18.46
N GLY A 42 11.63 -17.41 18.58
CA GLY A 42 11.38 -18.49 17.62
C GLY A 42 10.01 -19.12 17.86
N ARG A 43 8.98 -18.65 17.14
CA ARG A 43 7.60 -19.15 17.28
C ARG A 43 6.81 -19.02 15.98
N ALA A 44 5.78 -19.83 15.85
CA ALA A 44 4.74 -19.59 14.86
C ALA A 44 3.82 -18.45 15.33
N LEU A 45 3.65 -17.43 14.49
CA LEU A 45 2.69 -16.35 14.70
C LEU A 45 1.45 -16.63 13.85
N ARG A 46 0.33 -16.87 14.54
CA ARG A 46 -0.96 -17.11 13.91
C ARG A 46 -1.46 -15.87 13.17
N LEU A 47 -1.98 -16.08 11.95
CA LEU A 47 -2.65 -15.06 11.16
C LEU A 47 -4.14 -14.92 11.55
N SER A 48 -4.64 -13.69 11.55
CA SER A 48 -6.06 -13.39 11.67
C SER A 48 -6.80 -13.68 10.35
N PRO A 49 -8.14 -13.82 10.34
CA PRO A 49 -8.91 -13.93 9.10
C PRO A 49 -8.70 -12.73 8.15
N LEU A 50 -8.43 -11.54 8.68
CA LEU A 50 -8.09 -10.36 7.87
C LEU A 50 -6.73 -10.48 7.20
N ASP A 51 -5.75 -11.07 7.88
CA ASP A 51 -4.43 -11.37 7.29
C ASP A 51 -4.56 -12.43 6.18
N LEU A 52 -5.31 -13.49 6.42
CA LEU A 52 -5.52 -14.59 5.47
C LEU A 52 -6.27 -14.13 4.22
N MET A 53 -7.28 -13.26 4.37
CA MET A 53 -7.96 -12.60 3.25
C MET A 53 -6.98 -11.87 2.33
N LEU A 54 -5.88 -11.36 2.88
CA LEU A 54 -4.87 -10.58 2.17
C LEU A 54 -3.63 -11.38 1.77
N ALA A 55 -3.43 -12.58 2.31
CA ALA A 55 -2.29 -13.44 1.99
C ALA A 55 -2.22 -13.77 0.49
N ASN A 56 -3.35 -14.06 -0.15
CA ASN A 56 -3.41 -14.36 -1.59
C ASN A 56 -3.14 -13.15 -2.51
N LYS A 57 -2.90 -11.95 -1.96
CA LYS A 57 -2.53 -10.78 -2.75
C LYS A 57 -1.02 -10.67 -3.01
N GLY A 58 -0.19 -11.49 -2.35
CA GLY A 58 1.25 -11.45 -2.50
C GLY A 58 1.87 -10.16 -1.95
N HIS A 59 2.97 -9.71 -2.56
CA HIS A 59 3.71 -8.52 -2.12
C HIS A 59 3.17 -7.22 -2.71
N THR A 60 3.05 -6.21 -1.85
CA THR A 60 2.88 -4.81 -2.27
C THR A 60 4.23 -4.26 -2.72
N PRO A 61 4.38 -3.81 -3.98
CA PRO A 61 5.62 -3.24 -4.47
C PRO A 61 5.63 -1.73 -4.28
N LEU A 62 6.53 -1.19 -3.47
CA LEU A 62 6.71 0.26 -3.30
C LEU A 62 8.08 0.69 -3.81
N VAL A 63 8.16 1.92 -4.34
CA VAL A 63 9.41 2.59 -4.68
C VAL A 63 9.46 3.97 -4.04
N HIS A 64 10.62 4.29 -3.49
CA HIS A 64 10.93 5.57 -2.86
C HIS A 64 12.14 6.19 -3.57
N PHE A 65 11.94 7.36 -4.20
CA PHE A 65 13.00 8.07 -4.88
C PHE A 65 13.68 9.06 -3.93
N TYR A 66 15.00 9.03 -3.86
CA TYR A 66 15.81 9.97 -3.11
C TYR A 66 16.73 10.71 -4.06
N ARG A 67 16.73 12.04 -3.96
CA ARG A 67 17.69 12.89 -4.67
C ARG A 67 18.86 13.16 -3.75
N ARG A 68 20.06 13.17 -4.32
CA ARG A 68 21.24 13.68 -3.63
C ARG A 68 21.10 15.19 -3.49
N CYS A 69 20.82 15.68 -2.30
CA CYS A 69 20.97 17.10 -1.99
C CYS A 69 22.45 17.40 -1.71
N GLY A 70 23.00 18.43 -2.35
CA GLY A 70 24.38 18.89 -2.12
C GLY A 70 24.54 19.62 -0.79
N SER A 71 24.06 19.07 0.32
CA SER A 71 24.20 19.71 1.62
C SER A 71 25.67 19.78 2.03
N VAL A 72 26.06 20.95 2.54
CA VAL A 72 27.39 21.24 3.07
C VAL A 72 27.72 20.24 4.18
N GLY A 73 28.73 19.40 3.97
CA GLY A 73 29.25 18.48 4.99
C GLY A 73 29.11 16.98 4.69
N THR A 74 28.29 16.55 3.73
CA THR A 74 28.33 15.16 3.25
C THR A 74 29.45 15.00 2.23
N THR A 75 30.49 14.24 2.57
CA THR A 75 31.52 13.81 1.63
C THR A 75 30.90 13.01 0.49
N LYS A 76 31.62 12.85 -0.63
CA LYS A 76 31.09 12.19 -1.82
C LYS A 76 30.62 10.74 -1.56
N ASP A 77 31.13 10.11 -0.51
CA ASP A 77 31.11 8.65 -0.32
C ASP A 77 30.07 8.11 0.68
N ASP A 78 29.36 8.98 1.43
CA ASP A 78 28.48 8.52 2.53
C ASP A 78 26.97 8.53 2.19
N PHE A 79 26.57 8.94 0.99
CA PHE A 79 25.13 8.99 0.63
C PHE A 79 24.56 7.58 0.46
N PHE A 80 23.53 7.25 1.25
CA PHE A 80 22.93 5.91 1.29
C PHE A 80 23.94 4.80 1.60
N ASP A 81 24.83 5.02 2.57
CA ASP A 81 25.76 4.01 3.08
C ASP A 81 25.04 2.67 3.37
N VAL A 82 25.35 1.68 2.54
CA VAL A 82 24.76 0.34 2.57
C VAL A 82 25.05 -0.38 3.89
N ALA A 83 26.24 -0.21 4.46
CA ALA A 83 26.60 -0.86 5.72
C ALA A 83 25.77 -0.31 6.88
N ARG A 84 25.57 1.02 6.90
CA ARG A 84 24.68 1.68 7.86
C ARG A 84 23.24 1.22 7.71
N LEU A 85 22.73 1.15 6.48
CA LEU A 85 21.37 0.68 6.18
C LEU A 85 21.14 -0.76 6.66
N LYS A 86 22.08 -1.67 6.38
CA LYS A 86 22.01 -3.07 6.82
C LYS A 86 22.07 -3.22 8.34
N THR A 87 22.97 -2.47 8.99
CA THR A 87 23.10 -2.47 10.46
C THR A 87 21.80 -1.98 11.11
N ALA A 88 21.25 -0.87 10.62
CA ALA A 88 19.98 -0.33 11.10
C ALA A 88 18.80 -1.28 10.87
N LEU A 89 18.80 -1.98 9.73
CA LEU A 89 17.78 -2.96 9.39
C LEU A 89 17.83 -4.14 10.36
N GLY A 90 19.02 -4.68 10.64
CA GLY A 90 19.19 -5.74 11.63
C GLY A 90 18.68 -5.34 13.03
N LYS A 91 18.90 -4.09 13.45
CA LYS A 91 18.35 -3.55 14.71
C LYS A 91 16.83 -3.46 14.69
N ALA A 92 16.23 -2.95 13.61
CA ALA A 92 14.78 -2.90 13.46
C ALA A 92 14.15 -4.31 13.48
N LEU A 93 14.78 -5.29 12.84
CA LEU A 93 14.29 -6.66 12.79
C LEU A 93 14.26 -7.36 14.15
N VAL A 94 14.92 -6.86 15.19
CA VAL A 94 14.76 -7.41 16.56
C VAL A 94 13.33 -7.19 17.05
N ALA A 95 12.81 -5.97 16.94
CA ALA A 95 11.44 -5.64 17.35
C ALA A 95 10.42 -6.14 16.32
N PHE A 96 10.76 -6.08 15.04
CA PHE A 96 9.90 -6.46 13.91
C PHE A 96 10.22 -7.86 13.38
N TYR A 97 10.60 -8.76 14.28
CA TYR A 97 11.09 -10.11 13.97
C TYR A 97 10.19 -10.97 13.08
N PRO A 98 8.83 -10.82 13.03
CA PRO A 98 8.04 -11.60 12.10
C PRO A 98 8.43 -11.37 10.64
N LEU A 99 8.94 -10.18 10.27
CA LEU A 99 9.38 -9.90 8.90
C LEU A 99 10.65 -10.66 8.49
N ALA A 100 11.44 -11.13 9.45
CA ALA A 100 12.60 -12.00 9.23
C ALA A 100 12.21 -13.49 9.16
N GLY A 101 10.91 -13.80 9.30
CA GLY A 101 10.36 -15.16 9.24
C GLY A 101 10.03 -15.63 7.84
N ARG A 102 9.20 -16.68 7.77
CA ARG A 102 8.63 -17.25 6.54
C ARG A 102 7.12 -17.45 6.67
N LEU A 103 6.37 -17.09 5.64
CA LEU A 103 4.97 -17.47 5.50
C LEU A 103 4.90 -18.94 5.08
N ARG A 104 4.24 -19.78 5.87
CA ARG A 104 4.09 -21.21 5.57
C ARG A 104 2.76 -21.76 6.09
N PRO A 105 2.24 -22.85 5.51
CA PRO A 105 1.12 -23.56 6.11
C PRO A 105 1.54 -24.28 7.40
N ASP A 106 0.65 -24.28 8.39
CA ASP A 106 0.74 -25.12 9.59
C ASP A 106 0.40 -26.59 9.27
N ALA A 107 0.42 -27.46 10.29
CA ALA A 107 0.09 -28.88 10.14
C ALA A 107 -1.36 -29.14 9.65
N LYS A 108 -2.25 -28.15 9.72
CA LYS A 108 -3.64 -28.19 9.24
C LYS A 108 -3.82 -27.47 7.90
N GLY A 109 -2.74 -26.97 7.30
CA GLY A 109 -2.77 -26.23 6.04
C GLY A 109 -3.14 -24.75 6.15
N LYS A 110 -3.32 -24.20 7.37
CA LYS A 110 -3.61 -22.77 7.58
C LYS A 110 -2.31 -21.99 7.59
N LEU A 111 -2.24 -20.89 6.84
CA LEU A 111 -1.03 -20.07 6.77
C LEU A 111 -0.71 -19.41 8.14
N GLU A 112 0.56 -19.44 8.50
CA GLU A 112 1.16 -18.81 9.67
C GLU A 112 2.51 -18.17 9.32
N ILE A 113 3.02 -17.30 10.18
CA ILE A 113 4.38 -16.77 10.06
C ILE A 113 5.29 -17.56 10.99
N ASP A 114 6.16 -18.37 10.42
CA ASP A 114 7.27 -18.98 11.14
C ASP A 114 8.33 -17.93 11.43
N CYS A 115 8.45 -17.51 12.68
CA CYS A 115 9.44 -16.53 13.11
C CYS A 115 10.81 -17.19 13.31
N ASN A 116 11.35 -17.80 12.24
CA ASN A 116 12.64 -18.51 12.26
C ASN A 116 13.87 -17.58 12.28
N GLY A 117 13.66 -16.27 12.14
CA GLY A 117 14.73 -15.27 12.20
C GLY A 117 15.73 -15.38 11.05
N GLU A 118 15.37 -16.03 9.93
CA GLU A 118 16.25 -16.21 8.76
C GLU A 118 16.54 -14.92 7.97
N GLY A 119 16.02 -13.80 8.44
CA GLY A 119 16.26 -12.49 7.86
C GLY A 119 15.45 -12.25 6.60
N LEU A 120 15.71 -11.10 5.98
CA LEU A 120 15.06 -10.70 4.73
C LEU A 120 16.10 -10.37 3.64
N PRO A 121 15.77 -10.60 2.36
CA PRO A 121 16.64 -10.30 1.24
C PRO A 121 16.89 -8.79 1.09
N PHE A 122 18.16 -8.43 0.95
CA PHE A 122 18.64 -7.09 0.73
C PHE A 122 19.57 -7.06 -0.49
N LEU A 123 19.12 -6.37 -1.53
CA LEU A 123 19.83 -6.23 -2.80
C LEU A 123 20.41 -4.83 -2.92
N VAL A 124 21.64 -4.75 -3.44
CA VAL A 124 22.25 -3.49 -3.87
C VAL A 124 22.42 -3.55 -5.37
N ALA A 125 21.96 -2.52 -6.06
CA ALA A 125 22.03 -2.43 -7.50
C ALA A 125 22.56 -1.07 -7.96
N ARG A 126 23.05 -1.01 -9.20
CA ARG A 126 23.44 0.21 -9.89
C ARG A 126 22.65 0.34 -11.18
N SER A 127 22.29 1.56 -11.54
CA SER A 127 21.56 1.86 -12.76
C SER A 127 22.24 2.96 -13.56
N ARG A 128 22.16 2.86 -14.89
CA ARG A 128 22.57 3.92 -15.81
C ARG A 128 21.53 5.05 -15.91
N LEU A 129 20.34 4.83 -15.35
CA LEU A 129 19.23 5.78 -15.31
C LEU A 129 19.44 6.86 -14.25
N THR A 130 18.65 7.92 -14.36
CA THR A 130 18.57 9.06 -13.46
C THR A 130 17.14 9.19 -12.92
N ALA A 131 16.97 9.92 -11.82
CA ALA A 131 15.64 10.17 -11.26
C ALA A 131 14.73 10.94 -12.25
N ASP A 132 15.32 11.76 -13.12
CA ASP A 132 14.60 12.59 -14.07
C ASP A 132 14.08 11.81 -15.29
N ASP A 133 14.53 10.55 -15.48
CA ASP A 133 13.98 9.60 -16.47
C ASP A 133 12.57 9.12 -16.09
N PHE A 134 12.13 9.35 -14.84
CA PHE A 134 10.83 8.93 -14.30
C PHE A 134 9.93 10.13 -14.02
N ARG A 135 9.64 10.90 -15.06
CA ARG A 135 8.73 12.07 -14.98
C ARG A 135 7.37 11.68 -14.40
N ASP A 136 6.84 12.57 -13.57
CA ASP A 136 5.56 12.46 -12.85
C ASP A 136 5.41 11.28 -11.89
N PHE A 137 6.46 10.44 -11.75
CA PHE A 137 6.48 9.24 -10.92
C PHE A 137 5.19 8.42 -11.08
N LYS A 138 4.91 7.98 -12.31
CA LYS A 138 3.75 7.16 -12.64
C LYS A 138 4.07 5.67 -12.43
N PRO A 139 3.22 4.88 -11.75
CA PRO A 139 3.41 3.44 -11.64
C PRO A 139 3.52 2.79 -13.01
N SER A 140 4.44 1.85 -13.17
CA SER A 140 4.60 1.12 -14.43
C SER A 140 5.22 -0.27 -14.20
N PRO A 141 4.95 -1.23 -15.10
CA PRO A 141 5.65 -2.52 -15.08
C PRO A 141 7.17 -2.35 -15.11
N ARG A 142 7.68 -1.30 -15.79
CA ARG A 142 9.11 -0.96 -15.83
C ARG A 142 9.65 -0.58 -14.44
N LEU A 143 8.95 0.27 -13.68
CA LEU A 143 9.37 0.62 -12.31
C LEU A 143 9.44 -0.62 -11.41
N ARG A 144 8.43 -1.51 -11.49
CA ARG A 144 8.41 -2.76 -10.73
C ARG A 144 9.62 -3.64 -11.07
N ARG A 145 9.88 -3.90 -12.35
CA ARG A 145 11.01 -4.74 -12.78
C ARG A 145 12.37 -4.16 -12.39
N LEU A 146 12.56 -2.86 -12.59
CA LEU A 146 13.86 -2.22 -12.39
C LEU A 146 14.24 -2.07 -10.91
N PHE A 147 13.27 -1.73 -10.05
CA PHE A 147 13.58 -1.23 -8.72
C PHE A 147 13.03 -2.06 -7.56
N VAL A 148 12.12 -3.00 -7.80
CA VAL A 148 11.54 -3.81 -6.73
C VAL A 148 12.05 -5.25 -6.81
N PRO A 149 12.52 -5.85 -5.70
CA PRO A 149 12.90 -7.25 -5.69
C PRO A 149 11.79 -8.15 -6.24
N LEU A 150 12.17 -9.06 -7.14
CA LEU A 150 11.33 -10.17 -7.54
C LEU A 150 11.44 -11.25 -6.46
N VAL A 151 10.33 -11.54 -5.81
CA VAL A 151 10.25 -12.51 -4.71
C VAL A 151 9.47 -13.71 -5.21
N ASP A 152 10.07 -14.90 -5.12
CA ASP A 152 9.37 -16.16 -5.34
C ASP A 152 8.37 -16.42 -4.21
N ASP A 153 7.09 -16.54 -4.55
CA ASP A 153 6.02 -16.80 -3.59
C ASP A 153 6.22 -18.14 -2.85
N SER A 154 6.89 -19.11 -3.46
CA SER A 154 7.19 -20.41 -2.83
C SER A 154 8.21 -20.32 -1.70
N ALA A 155 9.03 -19.28 -1.67
CA ALA A 155 10.04 -19.06 -0.65
C ALA A 155 9.45 -18.49 0.66
N GLY A 156 8.16 -18.11 0.69
CA GLY A 156 7.50 -17.59 1.89
C GLY A 156 8.10 -16.27 2.42
N ILE A 157 8.87 -15.55 1.62
CA ILE A 157 9.55 -14.32 2.02
C ILE A 157 8.52 -13.22 2.31
N LEU A 158 8.61 -12.60 3.48
CA LEU A 158 7.63 -11.61 3.92
C LEU A 158 7.96 -10.17 3.55
N CYS A 159 9.24 -9.85 3.42
CA CYS A 159 9.71 -8.55 2.98
C CYS A 159 11.00 -8.72 2.19
N ALA A 160 11.23 -7.89 1.18
CA ALA A 160 12.51 -7.81 0.48
C ALA A 160 12.79 -6.34 0.12
N ILE A 161 14.06 -5.99 0.08
CA ILE A 161 14.53 -4.62 -0.12
C ILE A 161 15.57 -4.56 -1.25
N GLN A 162 15.46 -3.57 -2.12
CA GLN A 162 16.49 -3.23 -3.10
C GLN A 162 16.87 -1.75 -2.97
N VAL A 163 18.18 -1.49 -2.90
CA VAL A 163 18.76 -0.15 -2.96
C VAL A 163 19.46 0.00 -4.31
N THR A 164 18.88 0.80 -5.20
CA THR A 164 19.43 1.05 -6.54
C THR A 164 20.05 2.44 -6.63
N PHE A 165 21.37 2.50 -6.81
CA PHE A 165 22.09 3.75 -7.05
C PHE A 165 21.98 4.17 -8.51
N LEU A 166 21.52 5.39 -8.75
CA LEU A 166 21.31 5.98 -10.07
C LEU A 166 22.57 6.72 -10.56
N LYS A 167 22.70 6.90 -11.88
CA LYS A 167 23.81 7.63 -12.51
C LYS A 167 23.93 9.08 -12.02
N CYS A 168 22.82 9.73 -11.70
CA CYS A 168 22.80 11.09 -11.16
C CYS A 168 23.18 11.18 -9.67
N GLY A 169 23.55 10.06 -9.03
CA GLY A 169 23.86 9.99 -7.60
C GLY A 169 22.63 9.89 -6.70
N GLY A 170 21.41 9.92 -7.26
CA GLY A 170 20.18 9.60 -6.53
C GLY A 170 20.06 8.10 -6.22
N VAL A 171 19.07 7.74 -5.40
CA VAL A 171 18.80 6.35 -5.02
C VAL A 171 17.31 6.05 -5.18
N VAL A 172 17.00 4.84 -5.64
CA VAL A 172 15.66 4.26 -5.53
C VAL A 172 15.70 3.15 -4.49
N LEU A 173 14.89 3.29 -3.44
CA LEU A 173 14.65 2.24 -2.46
C LEU A 173 13.35 1.53 -2.85
N GLY A 174 13.45 0.30 -3.33
CA GLY A 174 12.31 -0.55 -3.62
C GLY A 174 12.04 -1.55 -2.52
N THR A 175 10.77 -1.79 -2.24
CA THR A 175 10.33 -2.78 -1.24
C THR A 175 9.24 -3.67 -1.80
N ALA A 176 9.29 -4.95 -1.44
CA ALA A 176 8.23 -5.92 -1.68
C ALA A 176 7.79 -6.48 -0.32
N THR A 177 6.61 -6.09 0.17
CA THR A 177 6.11 -6.53 1.50
C THR A 177 4.85 -7.36 1.34
N HIS A 178 4.86 -8.59 1.86
CA HIS A 178 3.76 -9.54 1.71
C HIS A 178 2.55 -9.10 2.52
N HIS A 179 1.41 -8.93 1.85
CA HIS A 179 0.18 -8.42 2.46
C HIS A 179 -0.41 -9.35 3.52
N GLY A 180 -0.10 -10.65 3.47
CA GLY A 180 -0.46 -11.59 4.56
C GLY A 180 0.23 -11.30 5.90
N ALA A 181 1.36 -10.59 5.91
CA ALA A 181 2.03 -10.24 7.16
C ALA A 181 1.49 -8.94 7.76
N VAL A 182 1.34 -7.89 6.96
CA VAL A 182 1.06 -6.53 7.46
C VAL A 182 0.26 -5.69 6.47
N ASP A 183 -0.52 -4.75 7.01
CA ASP A 183 -1.08 -3.66 6.23
C ASP A 183 -0.08 -2.49 6.07
N GLY A 184 -0.46 -1.48 5.29
CA GLY A 184 0.38 -0.31 5.07
C GLY A 184 0.73 0.46 6.35
N THR A 185 -0.16 0.52 7.35
CA THR A 185 0.17 1.24 8.60
C THR A 185 1.28 0.52 9.36
N ALA A 186 1.19 -0.82 9.47
CA ALA A 186 2.21 -1.64 10.11
C ALA A 186 3.53 -1.67 9.31
N ALA A 187 3.47 -1.75 7.98
CA ALA A 187 4.66 -1.68 7.14
C ALA A 187 5.43 -0.35 7.30
N PHE A 188 4.73 0.78 7.35
CA PHE A 188 5.38 2.08 7.56
C PHE A 188 5.90 2.29 8.99
N HIS A 189 5.28 1.64 9.99
CA HIS A 189 5.85 1.60 11.34
C HIS A 189 7.22 0.91 11.34
N PHE A 190 7.36 -0.20 10.60
CA PHE A 190 8.65 -0.85 10.40
C PHE A 190 9.65 0.06 9.65
N PHE A 191 9.27 0.62 8.50
CA PHE A 191 10.20 1.46 7.72
C PHE A 191 10.65 2.72 8.47
N ARG A 192 9.78 3.36 9.26
CA ARG A 192 10.15 4.49 10.12
C ARG A 192 11.08 4.08 11.25
N THR A 193 10.90 2.90 11.82
CA THR A 193 11.80 2.37 12.83
C THR A 193 13.18 2.08 12.24
N TRP A 194 13.21 1.48 11.05
CA TRP A 194 14.45 1.26 10.31
C TRP A 194 15.17 2.58 9.98
N SER A 195 14.46 3.59 9.48
CA SER A 195 15.07 4.89 9.19
C SER A 195 15.56 5.62 10.45
N ALA A 196 14.84 5.50 11.57
CA ALA A 196 15.27 6.04 12.86
C ALA A 196 16.58 5.39 13.35
N PHE A 197 16.71 4.06 13.28
CA PHE A 197 17.98 3.39 13.62
C PHE A 197 19.13 3.79 12.70
N SER A 198 18.86 4.04 11.42
CA SER A 198 19.88 4.53 10.47
C SER A 198 20.37 5.92 10.82
N ARG A 199 19.49 6.76 11.37
CA ARG A 199 19.78 8.17 11.69
C ARG A 199 20.36 8.38 13.06
N ASP A 200 19.77 7.75 14.06
CA ASP A 200 20.05 8.03 15.47
C ASP A 200 20.84 6.89 16.13
N GLY A 201 21.11 5.80 15.40
CA GLY A 201 21.84 4.64 15.92
C GLY A 201 21.15 4.06 17.15
N ASP A 202 21.92 3.76 18.21
CA ASP A 202 21.39 3.23 19.48
C ASP A 202 20.59 4.26 20.29
N ARG A 203 20.57 5.52 19.87
CA ARG A 203 19.77 6.58 20.52
C ARG A 203 18.37 6.71 19.90
N ALA A 204 18.04 5.89 18.90
CA ALA A 204 16.75 5.93 18.23
C ALA A 204 15.61 5.66 19.23
N VAL A 205 14.67 6.60 19.34
CA VAL A 205 13.44 6.41 20.12
C VAL A 205 12.42 5.74 19.21
N VAL A 206 12.16 4.45 19.44
CA VAL A 206 11.28 3.64 18.60
C VAL A 206 10.07 3.17 19.40
N ASN A 207 8.89 3.23 18.79
CA ASN A 207 7.69 2.59 19.34
C ASN A 207 7.72 1.10 19.00
N LEU A 208 7.52 0.23 19.98
CA LEU A 208 7.57 -1.21 19.76
C LEU A 208 6.28 -1.73 19.09
N PRO A 209 6.39 -2.67 18.15
CA PRO A 209 5.22 -3.31 17.55
C PRO A 209 4.50 -4.24 18.53
N TYR A 210 3.17 -4.29 18.43
CA TYR A 210 2.32 -5.23 19.16
C TYR A 210 1.94 -6.40 18.23
N HIS A 211 2.51 -7.58 18.49
CA HIS A 211 2.40 -8.73 17.59
C HIS A 211 1.20 -9.64 17.83
N ASP A 212 0.49 -9.50 18.95
CA ASP A 212 -0.62 -10.38 19.29
C ASP A 212 -1.87 -10.05 18.45
N ARG A 213 -2.31 -11.05 17.67
CA ARG A 213 -3.43 -10.96 16.71
C ARG A 213 -4.72 -11.59 17.24
N THR A 214 -4.75 -12.04 18.49
CA THR A 214 -5.90 -12.76 19.08
C THR A 214 -7.18 -11.94 19.07
N ARG A 215 -7.08 -10.61 19.23
CA ARG A 215 -8.24 -9.70 19.17
C ARG A 215 -8.97 -9.69 17.83
N LEU A 216 -8.29 -10.11 16.75
CA LEU A 216 -8.86 -10.26 15.42
C LEU A 216 -9.07 -11.73 15.04
N CYS A 217 -9.11 -12.65 16.00
CA CYS A 217 -9.62 -13.99 15.76
C CYS A 217 -11.15 -13.99 15.75
N ALA A 218 -11.73 -14.94 15.01
CA ALA A 218 -13.17 -15.17 15.03
C ALA A 218 -13.64 -15.61 16.42
N ARG A 219 -14.91 -15.30 16.72
CA ARG A 219 -15.62 -15.79 17.89
C ARG A 219 -15.82 -17.31 17.79
N ASP A 220 -16.08 -17.95 18.92
CA ASP A 220 -16.42 -19.36 19.00
C ASP A 220 -17.79 -19.54 19.70
N PRO A 221 -18.87 -19.86 18.96
CA PRO A 221 -18.92 -20.04 17.51
C PRO A 221 -18.85 -18.70 16.74
N PRO A 222 -18.45 -18.70 15.44
CA PRO A 222 -18.52 -17.51 14.60
C PRO A 222 -19.97 -17.06 14.37
N ILE A 223 -20.26 -15.77 14.55
CA ILE A 223 -21.59 -15.18 14.38
C ILE A 223 -21.52 -14.05 13.35
N VAL A 224 -22.28 -14.17 12.26
CA VAL A 224 -22.35 -13.13 11.22
C VAL A 224 -23.66 -12.37 11.37
N HIS A 225 -23.57 -11.08 11.69
CA HIS A 225 -24.73 -10.20 11.72
C HIS A 225 -25.25 -9.97 10.29
N PRO A 226 -26.56 -10.14 10.01
CA PRO A 226 -27.11 -9.98 8.65
C PRO A 226 -26.78 -8.62 8.02
N ASP A 227 -26.88 -7.55 8.80
CA ASP A 227 -26.60 -6.19 8.31
C ASP A 227 -25.13 -5.95 7.99
N ALA A 228 -24.20 -6.78 8.51
CA ALA A 228 -22.78 -6.60 8.25
C ALA A 228 -22.49 -6.71 6.75
N LEU A 229 -23.13 -7.65 6.05
CA LEU A 229 -22.93 -7.89 4.62
C LEU A 229 -23.48 -6.77 3.71
N SER A 230 -24.30 -5.86 4.25
CA SER A 230 -24.74 -4.66 3.53
C SER A 230 -23.62 -3.62 3.38
N THR A 231 -22.60 -3.69 4.24
CA THR A 231 -21.56 -2.67 4.39
C THR A 231 -20.17 -3.27 4.16
N PHE A 232 -19.88 -4.40 4.79
CA PHE A 232 -18.70 -5.22 4.56
C PHE A 232 -18.74 -5.85 3.17
N PHE A 233 -17.66 -5.69 2.41
CA PHE A 233 -17.54 -6.22 1.06
C PHE A 233 -16.49 -7.34 1.02
N PRO A 234 -16.89 -8.61 1.25
CA PRO A 234 -15.96 -9.69 1.53
C PRO A 234 -15.07 -10.04 0.34
N LYS A 235 -15.60 -9.97 -0.88
CA LYS A 235 -14.92 -10.41 -2.09
C LYS A 235 -15.00 -9.34 -3.17
N ILE A 236 -13.83 -8.94 -3.67
CA ILE A 236 -13.75 -8.14 -4.88
C ILE A 236 -13.85 -9.08 -6.07
N ILE A 237 -14.85 -8.83 -6.90
CA ILE A 237 -15.07 -9.58 -8.12
C ILE A 237 -14.24 -8.92 -9.21
N LEU A 238 -13.35 -9.70 -9.82
CA LEU A 238 -12.61 -9.27 -10.99
C LEU A 238 -13.24 -9.90 -12.22
N SER A 239 -13.24 -9.14 -13.31
CA SER A 239 -13.69 -9.57 -14.63
C SER A 239 -12.53 -9.53 -15.62
N ARG A 240 -12.68 -10.28 -16.73
CA ARG A 240 -11.73 -10.22 -17.84
C ARG A 240 -11.55 -8.77 -18.29
N THR A 241 -10.31 -8.32 -18.34
CA THR A 241 -9.94 -6.98 -18.80
C THR A 241 -10.36 -6.81 -20.28
N LEU A 242 -11.20 -5.81 -20.57
CA LEU A 242 -11.79 -5.60 -21.91
C LEU A 242 -10.90 -4.78 -22.87
N GLY A 243 -9.74 -4.30 -22.41
CA GLY A 243 -8.82 -3.48 -23.21
C GLY A 243 -7.58 -3.06 -22.41
N PRO A 244 -6.64 -2.32 -23.02
CA PRO A 244 -5.44 -1.87 -22.33
C PRO A 244 -5.78 -0.91 -21.19
N VAL A 245 -5.08 -1.06 -20.07
CA VAL A 245 -5.13 -0.14 -18.93
C VAL A 245 -3.83 0.65 -18.85
N VAL A 246 -3.93 1.90 -18.41
CA VAL A 246 -2.82 2.83 -18.25
C VAL A 246 -2.82 3.40 -16.84
N ASN A 247 -1.63 3.68 -16.31
CA ASN A 247 -1.48 4.35 -15.03
C ASN A 247 -1.32 5.85 -15.28
N GLU A 248 -2.21 6.63 -14.67
CA GLU A 248 -2.17 8.08 -14.75
C GLU A 248 -2.25 8.74 -13.38
N VAL A 249 -1.66 9.94 -13.30
CA VAL A 249 -1.57 10.72 -12.06
C VAL A 249 -2.27 12.05 -12.28
N PHE A 250 -3.39 12.24 -11.59
CA PHE A 250 -4.12 13.51 -11.57
C PHE A 250 -3.81 14.25 -10.28
N THR A 251 -3.77 15.58 -10.32
CA THR A 251 -3.52 16.41 -9.13
C THR A 251 -4.67 17.38 -8.93
N LEU A 252 -5.29 17.33 -7.75
CA LEU A 252 -6.19 18.37 -7.27
C LEU A 252 -5.41 19.32 -6.37
N GLN A 253 -5.34 20.57 -6.78
CA GLN A 253 -4.70 21.63 -6.00
C GLN A 253 -5.47 21.90 -4.71
N LYS A 254 -4.81 22.47 -3.69
CA LYS A 254 -5.43 22.77 -2.37
C LYS A 254 -6.74 23.55 -2.49
N ASP A 255 -6.80 24.54 -3.36
CA ASP A 255 -7.99 25.35 -3.63
C ASP A 255 -9.12 24.51 -4.24
N GLN A 256 -8.82 23.65 -5.21
CA GLN A 256 -9.78 22.71 -5.81
C GLN A 256 -10.34 21.74 -4.76
N VAL A 257 -9.48 21.17 -3.90
CA VAL A 257 -9.92 20.31 -2.78
C VAL A 257 -10.82 21.07 -1.82
N SER A 258 -10.48 22.34 -1.53
CA SER A 258 -11.27 23.20 -0.64
C SER A 258 -12.65 23.52 -1.23
N THR A 259 -12.72 23.78 -2.54
CA THR A 259 -13.98 23.97 -3.26
C THR A 259 -14.86 22.72 -3.22
N LEU A 260 -14.30 21.53 -3.49
CA LEU A 260 -15.04 20.26 -3.38
C LEU A 260 -15.59 20.05 -1.96
N LYS A 261 -14.81 20.39 -0.92
CA LYS A 261 -15.27 20.36 0.47
C LYS A 261 -16.41 21.33 0.73
N HIS A 262 -16.31 22.57 0.26
CA HIS A 262 -17.35 23.58 0.41
C HIS A 262 -18.70 23.08 -0.14
N ILE A 263 -18.70 22.53 -1.36
CA ILE A 263 -19.89 21.98 -2.01
C ILE A 263 -20.51 20.84 -1.20
N CYS A 264 -19.69 20.03 -0.55
CA CYS A 264 -20.14 18.86 0.20
C CYS A 264 -20.57 19.15 1.64
N GLY A 265 -20.61 20.42 2.06
CA GLY A 265 -21.02 20.83 3.41
C GLY A 265 -19.92 21.48 4.26
N GLY A 266 -18.81 21.93 3.65
CA GLY A 266 -17.81 22.77 4.31
C GLY A 266 -16.48 22.07 4.65
N ALA A 267 -15.60 22.81 5.32
CA ALA A 267 -14.21 22.40 5.58
C ALA A 267 -14.06 21.16 6.47
N SER A 268 -15.07 20.84 7.29
CA SER A 268 -15.09 19.69 8.19
C SER A 268 -15.27 18.35 7.46
N VAL A 269 -15.69 18.38 6.19
CA VAL A 269 -15.87 17.15 5.39
C VAL A 269 -14.52 16.53 5.06
N ARG A 270 -14.40 15.22 5.29
CA ARG A 270 -13.17 14.46 5.03
C ARG A 270 -12.78 14.55 3.56
N THR A 271 -11.50 14.87 3.30
CA THR A 271 -10.92 14.92 1.94
C THR A 271 -11.17 13.63 1.17
N PHE A 272 -11.02 12.47 1.83
CA PHE A 272 -11.33 11.17 1.24
C PHE A 272 -12.74 11.12 0.63
N SER A 273 -13.77 11.49 1.41
CA SER A 273 -15.16 11.38 0.96
C SER A 273 -15.46 12.26 -0.25
N VAL A 274 -14.95 13.49 -0.30
CA VAL A 274 -15.22 14.42 -1.40
C VAL A 274 -14.43 14.10 -2.67
N VAL A 275 -13.16 13.73 -2.53
CA VAL A 275 -12.32 13.35 -3.68
C VAL A 275 -12.79 12.02 -4.25
N SER A 276 -13.11 11.03 -3.41
CA SER A 276 -13.67 9.75 -3.88
C SER A 276 -15.03 9.91 -4.54
N ALA A 277 -15.90 10.80 -4.02
CA ALA A 277 -17.17 11.11 -4.67
C ALA A 277 -16.97 11.72 -6.06
N HIS A 278 -16.04 12.68 -6.16
CA HIS A 278 -15.73 13.37 -7.41
C HIS A 278 -15.19 12.39 -8.46
N VAL A 279 -14.20 11.60 -8.08
CA VAL A 279 -13.59 10.57 -8.93
C VAL A 279 -14.64 9.53 -9.37
N TRP A 280 -15.46 9.02 -8.44
CA TRP A 280 -16.47 8.01 -8.77
C TRP A 280 -17.51 8.55 -9.76
N GLN A 281 -17.97 9.78 -9.55
CA GLN A 281 -18.90 10.46 -10.45
C GLN A 281 -18.30 10.67 -11.85
N CYS A 282 -17.06 11.15 -11.94
CA CYS A 282 -16.35 11.30 -13.21
C CYS A 282 -16.18 9.96 -13.93
N MET A 283 -15.88 8.87 -13.21
CA MET A 283 -15.77 7.53 -13.81
C MET A 283 -17.11 7.02 -14.34
N CYS A 284 -18.22 7.22 -13.62
CA CYS A 284 -19.55 6.84 -14.11
C CYS A 284 -19.91 7.54 -15.43
N LEU A 285 -19.60 8.84 -15.52
CA LEU A 285 -19.81 9.65 -16.72
C LEU A 285 -18.87 9.23 -17.86
N ALA A 286 -17.57 9.11 -17.59
CA ALA A 286 -16.56 8.74 -18.60
C ALA A 286 -16.80 7.35 -19.20
N ARG A 287 -17.25 6.39 -18.38
CA ARG A 287 -17.61 5.03 -18.83
C ARG A 287 -18.99 4.95 -19.48
N ARG A 288 -19.78 6.04 -19.46
CA ARG A 288 -21.14 6.12 -20.00
C ARG A 288 -22.03 4.97 -19.50
N LEU A 289 -21.98 4.71 -18.19
CA LEU A 289 -22.70 3.58 -17.61
C LEU A 289 -24.21 3.68 -17.88
N PRO A 290 -24.90 2.56 -18.17
CA PRO A 290 -26.34 2.56 -18.35
C PRO A 290 -27.04 3.17 -17.12
N PRO A 291 -27.98 4.13 -17.28
CA PRO A 291 -28.56 4.88 -16.16
C PRO A 291 -29.11 4.02 -15.02
N ASN A 292 -29.70 2.86 -15.36
CA ASN A 292 -30.34 1.95 -14.41
C ASN A 292 -29.41 0.83 -13.91
N SER A 293 -28.15 0.81 -14.36
CA SER A 293 -27.16 -0.14 -13.82
C SER A 293 -26.77 0.23 -12.40
N THR A 294 -26.40 -0.76 -11.58
CA THR A 294 -25.82 -0.51 -10.27
C THR A 294 -24.32 -0.28 -10.42
N THR A 295 -23.82 0.85 -9.91
CA THR A 295 -22.39 1.13 -9.79
C THR A 295 -21.96 1.00 -8.33
N ARG A 296 -20.71 0.59 -8.10
CA ARG A 296 -20.17 0.37 -6.75
C ARG A 296 -18.81 1.02 -6.57
N LEU A 297 -18.65 1.69 -5.43
CA LEU A 297 -17.37 2.15 -4.93
C LEU A 297 -16.94 1.29 -3.74
N ALA A 298 -15.87 0.53 -3.90
CA ALA A 298 -15.22 -0.22 -2.84
C ALA A 298 -14.06 0.58 -2.25
N PHE A 299 -13.85 0.46 -0.93
CA PHE A 299 -12.71 1.08 -0.25
C PHE A 299 -12.36 0.30 1.02
N VAL A 300 -11.29 0.70 1.70
CA VAL A 300 -10.83 0.05 2.94
C VAL A 300 -10.96 1.00 4.12
N ALA A 301 -11.36 0.47 5.28
CA ALA A 301 -11.38 1.21 6.54
C ALA A 301 -10.34 0.63 7.51
N ASN A 302 -9.59 1.53 8.17
CA ASN A 302 -8.70 1.17 9.27
C ASN A 302 -9.51 1.01 10.55
N ILE A 303 -9.55 -0.22 11.09
CA ILE A 303 -10.44 -0.58 12.19
C ILE A 303 -9.78 -0.46 13.56
N ARG A 304 -8.50 -0.09 13.64
CA ARG A 304 -7.74 -0.02 14.90
C ARG A 304 -8.46 0.80 15.99
N ARG A 305 -9.12 1.89 15.60
CA ARG A 305 -9.87 2.78 16.52
C ARG A 305 -11.37 2.46 16.62
N SER A 306 -11.89 1.59 15.76
CA SER A 306 -13.31 1.23 15.72
C SER A 306 -13.67 0.08 16.65
N MET A 307 -12.68 -0.73 17.05
CA MET A 307 -12.85 -1.81 18.01
C MET A 307 -12.97 -1.30 19.45
N MET A 308 -13.60 -2.09 20.32
CA MET A 308 -13.83 -1.78 21.72
C MET A 308 -13.28 -2.89 22.64
N PRO A 309 -12.23 -2.63 23.43
CA PRO A 309 -11.36 -1.44 23.38
C PRO A 309 -10.60 -1.32 22.04
N PRO A 310 -10.06 -0.15 21.67
CA PRO A 310 -9.23 0.00 20.47
C PRO A 310 -8.08 -1.01 20.43
N LEU A 311 -7.61 -1.35 19.22
CA LEU A 311 -6.40 -2.15 19.08
C LEU A 311 -5.21 -1.39 19.69
N PRO A 312 -4.25 -2.10 20.33
CA PRO A 312 -3.07 -1.46 20.91
C PRO A 312 -2.30 -0.62 19.89
N ASP A 313 -1.74 0.48 20.36
CA ASP A 313 -0.80 1.27 19.56
C ASP A 313 0.35 0.37 19.08
N GLY A 314 0.74 0.53 17.82
CA GLY A 314 1.76 -0.32 17.20
C GLY A 314 1.27 -1.71 16.80
N TYR A 315 -0.05 -2.01 16.79
CA TYR A 315 -0.58 -3.28 16.27
C TYR A 315 0.03 -3.65 14.91
N PHE A 316 0.73 -4.78 14.88
CA PHE A 316 1.57 -5.25 13.79
C PHE A 316 0.95 -6.45 13.05
N GLY A 317 0.03 -6.11 12.15
CA GLY A 317 -0.71 -7.04 11.31
C GLY A 317 -1.67 -6.27 10.41
N ASN A 318 -2.60 -6.97 9.76
CA ASN A 318 -3.69 -6.32 9.03
C ASN A 318 -4.83 -5.96 9.96
N ALA A 319 -5.22 -4.69 9.96
CA ALA A 319 -6.42 -4.18 10.61
C ALA A 319 -7.21 -3.30 9.64
N LEU A 320 -7.56 -3.89 8.50
CA LEU A 320 -8.34 -3.28 7.44
C LEU A 320 -9.54 -4.15 7.08
N ILE A 321 -10.73 -3.55 6.99
CA ILE A 321 -11.91 -4.21 6.39
C ILE A 321 -12.27 -3.56 5.06
N ASN A 322 -12.73 -4.37 4.11
CA ASN A 322 -13.26 -3.88 2.84
C ASN A 322 -14.70 -3.42 3.03
N LEU A 323 -15.01 -2.22 2.54
CA LEU A 323 -16.34 -1.65 2.53
C LEU A 323 -16.77 -1.41 1.09
N SER A 324 -18.08 -1.34 0.88
CA SER A 324 -18.60 -0.82 -0.38
C SER A 324 -19.83 0.04 -0.19
N VAL A 325 -20.01 0.98 -1.11
CA VAL A 325 -21.27 1.70 -1.32
C VAL A 325 -21.68 1.51 -2.77
N ALA A 326 -22.95 1.19 -2.99
CA ALA A 326 -23.51 1.00 -4.32
C ALA A 326 -24.77 1.86 -4.47
N ASP A 327 -25.01 2.33 -5.69
CA ASP A 327 -26.21 3.07 -6.05
C ASP A 327 -26.49 2.93 -7.56
N GLU A 328 -27.61 3.47 -8.02
CA GLU A 328 -27.90 3.55 -9.45
C GLU A 328 -26.91 4.51 -10.14
N ALA A 329 -26.39 4.10 -11.30
CA ALA A 329 -25.43 4.90 -12.06
C ALA A 329 -25.93 6.31 -12.36
N ARG A 330 -27.23 6.49 -12.66
CA ARG A 330 -27.83 7.82 -12.87
C ARG A 330 -27.75 8.72 -11.63
N ARG A 331 -27.92 8.16 -10.43
CA ARG A 331 -27.89 8.91 -9.17
C ARG A 331 -26.49 9.36 -8.83
N ILE A 332 -25.48 8.58 -9.20
CA ILE A 332 -24.08 8.97 -9.05
C ILE A 332 -23.67 9.95 -10.15
N ALA A 333 -23.98 9.66 -11.41
CA ALA A 333 -23.56 10.48 -12.56
C ALA A 333 -24.18 11.89 -12.56
N LEU A 334 -25.47 12.00 -12.22
CA LEU A 334 -26.25 13.24 -12.28
C LEU A 334 -26.56 13.83 -10.89
N GLY A 335 -26.26 13.12 -9.80
CA GLY A 335 -26.55 13.59 -8.45
C GLY A 335 -25.60 14.68 -7.96
N GLU A 336 -26.02 15.38 -6.92
CA GLU A 336 -25.18 16.36 -6.23
C GLU A 336 -23.96 15.68 -5.60
N LEU A 337 -22.79 16.31 -5.71
CA LEU A 337 -21.57 15.77 -5.11
C LEU A 337 -21.69 15.57 -3.59
N ALA A 338 -22.43 16.46 -2.92
CA ALA A 338 -22.72 16.38 -1.49
C ALA A 338 -23.48 15.11 -1.10
N TYR A 339 -24.39 14.63 -1.97
CA TYR A 339 -25.11 13.38 -1.78
C TYR A 339 -24.15 12.17 -1.84
N ILE A 340 -23.29 12.14 -2.86
CA ILE A 340 -22.33 11.04 -3.08
C ILE A 340 -21.29 11.00 -1.96
N ALA A 341 -20.75 12.15 -1.57
CA ALA A 341 -19.80 12.26 -0.47
C ALA A 341 -20.42 11.83 0.88
N ARG A 342 -21.69 12.20 1.12
CA ARG A 342 -22.45 11.75 2.29
C ARG A 342 -22.64 10.24 2.29
N ARG A 343 -23.03 9.65 1.16
CA ARG A 343 -23.15 8.20 0.98
C ARG A 343 -21.88 7.45 1.38
N ILE A 344 -20.71 7.93 0.95
CA ILE A 344 -19.41 7.35 1.33
C ILE A 344 -19.13 7.51 2.83
N ARG A 345 -19.34 8.72 3.36
CA ARG A 345 -19.10 9.03 4.78
C ARG A 345 -19.98 8.20 5.71
N ASP A 346 -21.27 8.08 5.38
CA ASP A 346 -22.25 7.36 6.19
C ASP A 346 -21.96 5.85 6.18
N THR A 347 -21.44 5.31 5.06
CA THR A 347 -20.91 3.94 5.02
C THR A 347 -19.70 3.76 5.94
N ILE A 348 -18.76 4.71 5.97
CA ILE A 348 -17.60 4.66 6.89
C ILE A 348 -18.05 4.76 8.35
N SER A 349 -19.03 5.60 8.68
CA SER A 349 -19.48 5.79 10.06
C SER A 349 -20.24 4.59 10.64
N ARG A 350 -20.65 3.64 9.79
CA ARG A 350 -21.23 2.37 10.23
C ARG A 350 -20.18 1.37 10.75
N VAL A 351 -18.89 1.66 10.58
CA VAL A 351 -17.83 0.79 11.11
C VAL A 351 -17.74 0.93 12.61
N ASN A 352 -18.27 -0.06 13.30
CA ASN A 352 -18.23 -0.24 14.75
C ASN A 352 -17.64 -1.61 15.11
N ASP A 353 -17.50 -1.86 16.40
CA ASP A 353 -16.93 -3.10 16.95
C ASP A 353 -17.65 -4.37 16.45
N GLU A 354 -18.99 -4.38 16.47
CA GLU A 354 -19.76 -5.55 16.02
C GLU A 354 -19.61 -5.79 14.51
N LEU A 355 -19.57 -4.75 13.67
CA LEU A 355 -19.32 -4.92 12.23
C LEU A 355 -17.95 -5.57 11.99
N VAL A 356 -16.94 -5.16 12.76
CA VAL A 356 -15.58 -5.73 12.66
C VAL A 356 -15.60 -7.21 13.04
N HIS A 357 -16.16 -7.56 14.20
CA HIS A 357 -16.25 -8.95 14.63
C HIS A 357 -17.06 -9.82 13.67
N SER A 358 -18.20 -9.32 13.18
CA SER A 358 -19.01 -10.01 12.19
C SER A 358 -18.27 -10.22 10.85
N ALA A 359 -17.43 -9.27 10.44
CA ALA A 359 -16.62 -9.42 9.22
C ALA A 359 -15.51 -10.48 9.41
N VAL A 360 -14.87 -10.50 10.58
CA VAL A 360 -13.87 -11.51 10.95
C VAL A 360 -14.49 -12.91 10.97
N ASP A 361 -15.67 -13.06 11.58
CA ASP A 361 -16.40 -14.32 11.66
C ASP A 361 -16.84 -14.81 10.28
N TYR A 362 -17.34 -13.90 9.43
CA TYR A 362 -17.67 -14.23 8.04
C TYR A 362 -16.45 -14.77 7.30
N LEU A 363 -15.29 -14.12 7.47
CA LEU A 363 -14.07 -14.54 6.81
C LEU A 363 -13.59 -15.91 7.31
N GLU A 364 -13.63 -16.19 8.61
CA GLU A 364 -13.28 -17.52 9.13
C GLU A 364 -14.19 -18.61 8.52
N LEU A 365 -15.50 -18.36 8.42
CA LEU A 365 -16.43 -19.28 7.76
C LEU A 365 -16.15 -19.42 6.26
N ALA A 366 -15.81 -18.33 5.56
CA ALA A 366 -15.55 -18.33 4.12
C ALA A 366 -14.20 -18.96 3.75
N LEU A 367 -13.18 -18.85 4.61
CA LEU A 367 -11.85 -19.46 4.39
C LEU A 367 -11.92 -20.98 4.28
N THR A 368 -12.93 -21.62 4.88
CA THR A 368 -13.17 -23.07 4.74
C THR A 368 -13.70 -23.49 3.36
N LYS A 369 -14.12 -22.52 2.52
CA LYS A 369 -14.85 -22.77 1.26
C LYS A 369 -14.20 -22.18 0.01
N THR A 370 -13.07 -21.47 0.14
CA THR A 370 -12.56 -20.64 -0.96
C THR A 370 -11.47 -21.35 -1.75
N ASP A 371 -11.66 -21.39 -3.07
CA ASP A 371 -10.66 -21.79 -4.06
C ASP A 371 -9.54 -20.74 -4.15
N ASN A 372 -8.28 -21.18 -4.01
CA ASN A 372 -7.08 -20.35 -3.86
C ASN A 372 -6.58 -19.70 -5.17
N SER A 373 -7.45 -19.49 -6.15
CA SER A 373 -7.04 -18.89 -7.42
C SER A 373 -6.75 -17.40 -7.28
N THR A 374 -5.58 -16.98 -7.75
CA THR A 374 -5.24 -15.57 -7.97
C THR A 374 -6.19 -15.02 -9.02
N ALA A 375 -7.20 -14.27 -8.59
CA ALA A 375 -8.13 -13.63 -9.50
C ALA A 375 -7.35 -12.65 -10.41
N LEU A 376 -7.24 -13.00 -11.69
CA LEU A 376 -6.64 -12.18 -12.73
C LEU A 376 -7.72 -11.27 -13.34
N GLY A 377 -7.36 -10.04 -13.71
CA GLY A 377 -8.25 -9.12 -14.41
C GLY A 377 -8.44 -7.77 -13.73
N SER A 378 -9.44 -7.04 -14.19
CA SER A 378 -9.78 -5.69 -13.73
C SER A 378 -11.13 -5.69 -13.01
N LEU A 379 -11.46 -4.59 -12.32
CA LEU A 379 -12.83 -4.42 -11.82
C LEU A 379 -13.80 -4.34 -13.01
N PRO A 380 -15.06 -4.78 -12.83
CA PRO A 380 -16.13 -4.48 -13.76
C PRO A 380 -16.20 -2.98 -14.04
N ALA A 381 -16.62 -2.58 -15.24
CA ALA A 381 -16.76 -1.17 -15.60
C ALA A 381 -17.71 -0.40 -14.65
N THR A 382 -18.66 -1.09 -14.03
CA THR A 382 -19.57 -0.53 -13.02
C THR A 382 -18.91 -0.25 -11.67
N ASP A 383 -17.74 -0.83 -11.42
CA ASP A 383 -17.12 -0.87 -10.10
C ASP A 383 -15.80 -0.07 -10.09
N MET A 384 -15.49 0.48 -8.93
CA MET A 384 -14.28 1.24 -8.69
C MET A 384 -13.74 0.94 -7.29
N ARG A 385 -12.43 0.92 -7.12
CA ARG A 385 -11.79 0.81 -5.81
C ARG A 385 -10.95 2.04 -5.48
N MET A 386 -11.22 2.63 -4.32
CA MET A 386 -10.43 3.72 -3.75
C MET A 386 -9.60 3.21 -2.56
N VAL A 387 -8.31 3.50 -2.57
CA VAL A 387 -7.41 3.27 -1.43
C VAL A 387 -6.84 4.61 -0.99
N SER A 388 -7.01 4.94 0.30
CA SER A 388 -6.51 6.19 0.85
C SER A 388 -5.17 5.99 1.53
N TRP A 389 -4.17 6.74 1.06
CA TRP A 389 -2.86 6.88 1.69
C TRP A 389 -2.68 8.27 2.32
N LEU A 390 -3.74 9.09 2.32
CA LEU A 390 -3.79 10.38 3.02
C LEU A 390 -3.50 10.22 4.52
N GLY A 391 -2.69 11.11 5.09
CA GLY A 391 -2.30 11.09 6.50
C GLY A 391 -1.33 9.97 6.91
N MET A 392 -0.89 9.13 5.97
CA MET A 392 0.15 8.14 6.26
C MET A 392 1.54 8.78 6.11
N PRO A 393 2.51 8.44 6.98
CA PRO A 393 3.82 9.07 7.05
C PRO A 393 4.80 8.56 5.96
N PHE A 394 4.35 8.47 4.71
CA PHE A 394 5.13 7.95 3.57
C PHE A 394 6.41 8.75 3.31
N TYR A 395 6.36 10.07 3.54
CA TYR A 395 7.48 10.97 3.33
C TYR A 395 8.37 11.14 4.58
N ASP A 396 8.07 10.45 5.70
CA ASP A 396 8.90 10.52 6.93
C ASP A 396 10.03 9.49 6.97
N LEU A 397 10.29 8.82 5.84
CA LEU A 397 11.40 7.89 5.69
C LEU A 397 12.71 8.64 5.47
N ASP A 398 13.25 9.24 6.53
CA ASP A 398 14.55 9.91 6.51
C ASP A 398 15.64 9.06 7.17
N PHE A 399 16.53 8.51 6.34
CA PHE A 399 17.68 7.69 6.75
C PHE A 399 18.93 8.52 7.12
N SER A 400 18.77 9.82 7.41
CA SER A 400 19.76 10.92 7.53
C SER A 400 20.19 11.58 6.21
N TRP A 401 19.54 11.23 5.11
CA TRP A 401 19.85 11.78 3.79
C TRP A 401 18.68 12.56 3.20
N GLY A 402 17.72 12.93 4.06
CA GLY A 402 16.52 13.65 3.69
C GLY A 402 15.35 12.72 3.37
N LYS A 403 14.20 13.34 3.17
CA LYS A 403 12.93 12.67 2.84
C LYS A 403 12.91 12.23 1.37
N PRO A 404 12.13 11.19 1.03
CA PRO A 404 11.97 10.79 -0.37
C PRO A 404 11.32 11.91 -1.19
N LEU A 405 11.84 12.13 -2.39
CA LEU A 405 11.28 12.99 -3.43
C LEU A 405 9.93 12.47 -3.92
N ALA A 406 9.74 11.15 -3.98
CA ALA A 406 8.48 10.54 -4.37
C ALA A 406 8.35 9.16 -3.75
N THR A 407 7.12 8.82 -3.37
CA THR A 407 6.75 7.47 -2.93
C THR A 407 5.49 7.03 -3.68
N LEU A 408 5.51 5.81 -4.23
CA LEU A 408 4.38 5.25 -4.97
C LEU A 408 4.41 3.72 -4.97
N CYS A 409 3.26 3.10 -5.25
CA CYS A 409 3.23 1.74 -5.78
C CYS A 409 4.05 1.67 -7.07
N ALA A 410 4.96 0.71 -7.18
CA ALA A 410 5.78 0.57 -8.39
C ALA A 410 4.93 0.24 -9.62
N GLU A 411 3.86 -0.53 -9.44
CA GLU A 411 2.93 -0.92 -10.49
C GLU A 411 1.50 -0.99 -9.95
N SER A 412 0.54 -0.64 -10.80
CA SER A 412 -0.87 -0.99 -10.64
C SER A 412 -1.35 -1.53 -11.99
N ASN A 413 -1.83 -2.76 -12.02
CA ASN A 413 -2.20 -3.46 -13.25
C ASN A 413 -3.69 -3.82 -13.33
N ARG A 414 -4.51 -3.31 -12.39
CA ARG A 414 -5.94 -3.60 -12.30
C ARG A 414 -6.75 -2.36 -12.62
N GLY A 415 -7.46 -2.38 -13.75
CA GLY A 415 -8.36 -1.31 -14.14
C GLY A 415 -9.43 -1.03 -13.07
N GLY A 416 -9.73 0.24 -12.83
CA GLY A 416 -10.70 0.71 -11.83
C GLY A 416 -10.13 0.91 -10.43
N PHE A 417 -8.82 0.72 -10.23
CA PHE A 417 -8.15 1.02 -8.96
C PHE A 417 -7.60 2.44 -8.95
N ALA A 418 -7.82 3.14 -7.84
CA ALA A 418 -7.29 4.49 -7.59
C ALA A 418 -6.74 4.63 -6.18
N HIS A 419 -5.62 5.35 -6.05
CA HIS A 419 -4.96 5.64 -4.79
C HIS A 419 -4.94 7.16 -4.56
N LEU A 420 -5.30 7.58 -3.34
CA LEU A 420 -5.21 8.99 -2.92
C LEU A 420 -3.97 9.21 -2.07
N LEU A 421 -3.07 10.05 -2.55
CA LEU A 421 -1.83 10.40 -1.86
C LEU A 421 -1.77 11.91 -1.63
N GLU A 422 -1.06 12.30 -0.58
CA GLU A 422 -0.69 13.70 -0.40
C GLU A 422 0.34 14.11 -1.45
N SER A 423 0.28 15.38 -1.83
CA SER A 423 1.34 16.02 -2.60
C SER A 423 2.68 15.88 -1.91
N VAL A 424 3.73 15.67 -2.70
CA VAL A 424 5.13 15.60 -2.25
C VAL A 424 5.51 16.84 -1.43
N GLN A 425 4.95 18.00 -1.78
CA GLN A 425 5.30 19.29 -1.19
C GLN A 425 4.57 19.57 0.13
N GLY A 426 3.58 18.74 0.50
CA GLY A 426 2.76 18.99 1.69
C GLY A 426 1.92 20.28 1.60
N ASP A 427 1.67 20.78 0.39
CA ASP A 427 0.96 22.02 0.09
C ASP A 427 -0.57 21.92 0.29
N GLY A 428 -1.08 20.75 0.69
CA GLY A 428 -2.51 20.47 0.83
C GLY A 428 -3.17 19.96 -0.45
N SER A 429 -2.40 19.80 -1.54
CA SER A 429 -2.86 19.20 -2.78
C SER A 429 -2.94 17.67 -2.67
N VAL A 430 -3.82 17.06 -3.45
CA VAL A 430 -4.07 15.61 -3.46
C VAL A 430 -3.74 15.02 -4.82
N ARG A 431 -2.90 13.99 -4.84
CA ARG A 431 -2.61 13.19 -6.03
C ARG A 431 -3.55 11.99 -6.08
N VAL A 432 -4.15 11.78 -7.25
CA VAL A 432 -5.02 10.63 -7.56
C VAL A 432 -4.29 9.76 -8.58
N ILE A 433 -3.75 8.64 -8.14
CA ILE A 433 -3.02 7.69 -9.01
C ILE A 433 -3.99 6.59 -9.43
N MET A 434 -4.31 6.53 -10.72
CA MET A 434 -5.36 5.65 -11.26
C MET A 434 -4.80 4.66 -12.27
N CYS A 435 -5.23 3.41 -12.18
CA CYS A 435 -5.15 2.45 -13.28
C CYS A 435 -6.50 2.45 -14.00
N ILE A 436 -6.54 3.03 -15.18
CA ILE A 436 -7.76 3.35 -15.93
C ILE A 436 -7.70 2.75 -17.33
N GLU A 437 -8.85 2.39 -17.90
CA GLU A 437 -8.94 1.93 -19.28
C GLU A 437 -8.50 3.04 -20.23
N ALA A 438 -7.56 2.75 -21.14
CA ALA A 438 -7.00 3.77 -22.03
C ALA A 438 -8.07 4.48 -22.88
N ALA A 439 -9.14 3.75 -23.23
CA ALA A 439 -10.27 4.26 -24.01
C ALA A 439 -11.09 5.35 -23.30
N VAL A 440 -11.11 5.39 -21.96
CA VAL A 440 -11.90 6.37 -21.19
C VAL A 440 -11.06 7.48 -20.57
N LEU A 441 -9.72 7.38 -20.66
CA LEU A 441 -8.79 8.31 -20.02
C LEU A 441 -9.06 9.78 -20.36
N LYS A 442 -9.16 10.10 -21.65
CA LYS A 442 -9.32 11.49 -22.11
C LYS A 442 -10.64 12.10 -21.63
N GLU A 443 -11.73 11.32 -21.70
CA GLU A 443 -13.04 11.76 -21.23
C GLU A 443 -13.03 11.97 -19.70
N PHE A 444 -12.43 11.05 -18.96
CA PHE A 444 -12.26 11.17 -17.52
C PHE A 444 -11.47 12.43 -17.15
N GLU A 445 -10.34 12.68 -17.80
CA GLU A 445 -9.50 13.85 -17.55
C GLU A 445 -10.26 15.16 -17.76
N CYS A 446 -10.98 15.28 -18.89
CA CYS A 446 -11.86 16.42 -19.16
C CYS A 446 -12.87 16.62 -18.04
N LEU A 447 -13.59 15.58 -17.63
CA LEU A 447 -14.60 15.65 -16.57
C LEU A 447 -14.00 15.98 -15.19
N PHE A 448 -12.84 15.41 -14.88
CA PHE A 448 -12.15 15.55 -13.62
C PHE A 448 -11.74 17.00 -13.37
N TYR A 449 -11.21 17.68 -14.39
CA TYR A 449 -10.82 19.08 -14.30
C TYR A 449 -11.94 20.06 -14.62
N ALA A 450 -12.92 19.73 -15.48
CA ALA A 450 -14.03 20.63 -15.79
C ALA A 450 -14.89 20.96 -14.56
N LYS A 451 -15.20 19.96 -13.73
CA LYS A 451 -15.92 20.18 -12.47
C LYS A 451 -15.10 20.92 -11.41
N SER A 452 -13.78 20.98 -11.58
CA SER A 452 -12.88 21.75 -10.71
C SER A 452 -12.68 23.19 -11.24
N GLY A 453 -12.68 23.39 -12.56
CA GLY A 453 -12.41 24.66 -13.24
C GLY A 453 -13.65 25.51 -13.55
N ALA A 454 -14.81 24.90 -13.84
CA ALA A 454 -16.09 25.62 -14.01
C ALA A 454 -16.54 26.33 -12.71
N MET A 455 -15.91 26.03 -11.58
CA MET A 455 -16.15 26.66 -10.28
C MET A 455 -15.25 27.87 -10.01
N MET A 456 -14.17 28.08 -10.78
CA MET A 456 -13.35 29.31 -10.68
C MET A 456 -13.93 30.49 -11.46
N TYR A 457 -14.78 30.24 -12.47
CA TYR A 457 -15.36 31.29 -13.32
C TYR A 457 -16.78 31.73 -12.93
N SER A 458 -17.33 31.29 -11.79
CA SER A 458 -18.63 31.81 -11.30
C SER A 458 -18.51 33.10 -10.45
N LYS A 459 -17.41 33.83 -10.58
CA LYS A 459 -17.26 35.19 -10.06
C LYS A 459 -16.78 36.12 -11.17
N PHE A 460 -17.65 36.38 -12.13
CA PHE A 460 -17.80 37.67 -12.80
C PHE A 460 -19.26 37.88 -13.15
#